data_AF-A0A951LSF8-F1
#
_entry.id   AF-A0A951LSF8-F1
#
_cell.length_a   1.000
_cell.length_b   1.000
_cell.length_c   1.000
_cell.angle_alpha   90.00
_cell.angle_beta   90.00
_cell.angle_gamma   90.00
#
_symmetry.space_group_name_H-M   'P 1'
#
loop_
_entity.id
_entity.type
_entity.pdbx_description
1 polymer ?
#
loop_
_entity_poly.entity_id
_entity_poly.type
_entity_poly.pdbx_seq_one_letter_code
_entity_poly.pdbx_strand_id
1 'polypeptide(L)'
;MRPPDSWKSARLTLAIAVVTVAAWAIPTFLGYETLVALWGGFIPARIGGAVPPFPTAPLFLTPLTATLVHAGFIHIFFNMLMLLFCGRPVEAIVGRRGFAILYLVGAYAAAAVHTLAGPHQLQPMVGASGAISAVLGAYALLFGRNKVRVGNAAAATFLHALWLFAAWTVLNLLVGLTIEVDGARIAVAAHIGGFLAGLALARPLLLLKWRGA
;
A
#
# COMPACT_ATOMS: atom_id res chain seq x y z
N MET A 1 -0.77 20.08 -17.14
CA MET A 1 -1.25 18.90 -17.90
C MET A 1 -2.63 18.56 -17.36
N ARG A 2 -3.69 18.63 -18.19
CA ARG A 2 -5.04 18.19 -17.79
C ARG A 2 -5.01 16.66 -17.63
N PRO A 3 -5.56 16.08 -16.55
CA PRO A 3 -5.75 14.64 -16.45
C PRO A 3 -6.53 14.13 -17.68
N PRO A 4 -6.09 13.05 -18.35
CA PRO A 4 -6.88 12.37 -19.37
C PRO A 4 -8.28 12.03 -18.84
N ASP A 5 -9.32 12.10 -19.68
CA ASP A 5 -10.70 11.82 -19.26
C ASP A 5 -10.87 10.40 -18.69
N SER A 6 -10.02 9.45 -19.08
CA SER A 6 -9.97 8.10 -18.51
C SER A 6 -9.59 8.05 -17.02
N TRP A 7 -8.95 9.10 -16.47
CA TRP A 7 -8.67 9.19 -15.02
C TRP A 7 -9.91 9.59 -14.21
N LYS A 8 -10.99 10.02 -14.86
CA LYS A 8 -12.27 10.33 -14.21
C LYS A 8 -13.03 9.06 -13.81
N SER A 9 -12.72 7.90 -14.41
CA SER A 9 -13.43 6.64 -14.16
C SER A 9 -12.73 5.69 -13.17
N ALA A 10 -11.76 6.15 -12.38
CA ALA A 10 -11.01 5.35 -11.39
C ALA A 10 -11.90 4.96 -10.18
N ARG A 11 -12.96 4.20 -10.46
CA ARG A 11 -14.04 3.87 -9.52
C ARG A 11 -13.53 3.02 -8.38
N LEU A 12 -12.60 2.09 -8.63
CA LEU A 12 -12.09 1.21 -7.58
C LEU A 12 -11.11 1.94 -6.67
N THR A 13 -10.24 2.78 -7.21
CA THR A 13 -9.35 3.64 -6.41
C THR A 13 -10.18 4.52 -5.47
N LEU A 14 -11.24 5.15 -5.98
CA LEU A 14 -12.13 5.98 -5.18
C LEU A 14 -12.90 5.14 -4.13
N ALA A 15 -13.42 3.98 -4.53
CA ALA A 15 -14.13 3.09 -3.60
C ALA A 15 -13.24 2.63 -2.45
N ILE A 16 -12.00 2.22 -2.74
CA ILE A 16 -11.02 1.86 -1.70
C ILE A 16 -10.78 3.06 -0.79
N ALA A 17 -10.52 4.25 -1.34
CA ALA A 17 -10.26 5.44 -0.53
C ALA A 17 -11.45 5.76 0.41
N VAL A 18 -12.68 5.74 -0.10
CA VAL A 18 -13.89 6.01 0.70
C VAL A 18 -14.08 4.95 1.78
N VAL A 19 -13.94 3.67 1.44
CA VAL A 19 -14.07 2.56 2.40
C VAL A 19 -13.00 2.64 3.48
N THR A 20 -11.75 2.92 3.11
CA THR A 20 -10.64 3.08 4.06
C THR A 20 -10.86 4.28 4.98
N VAL A 21 -11.30 5.42 4.46
CA VAL A 21 -11.63 6.60 5.29
C VAL A 21 -12.77 6.29 6.24
N ALA A 22 -13.84 5.65 5.78
CA ALA A 22 -14.96 5.29 6.64
C ALA A 22 -14.55 4.27 7.73
N ALA A 23 -13.77 3.25 7.35
CA ALA A 23 -13.29 2.20 8.26
C ALA A 23 -12.35 2.73 9.35
N TRP A 24 -11.63 3.82 9.09
CA TRP A 24 -10.82 4.50 10.11
C TRP A 24 -11.64 5.53 10.91
N ALA A 25 -12.38 6.41 10.23
CA ALA A 25 -13.07 7.52 10.86
C ALA A 25 -14.15 7.06 11.85
N ILE A 26 -14.94 6.04 11.49
CA ILE A 26 -16.04 5.56 12.34
C ILE A 26 -15.50 5.08 13.71
N PRO A 27 -14.52 4.15 13.79
CA PRO A 27 -13.93 3.77 15.07
C PRO A 27 -13.24 4.93 15.79
N THR A 28 -12.52 5.80 15.08
CA THR A 28 -11.83 6.94 15.71
C THR A 28 -12.80 7.89 16.41
N PHE A 29 -13.88 8.31 15.75
CA PHE A 29 -14.85 9.22 16.38
C PHE A 29 -15.72 8.56 17.45
N LEU A 30 -15.78 7.23 17.49
CA LEU A 30 -16.46 6.46 18.54
C LEU A 30 -15.52 6.04 19.69
N GLY A 31 -14.23 6.37 19.63
CA GLY A 31 -13.25 5.99 20.66
C GLY A 31 -12.78 4.54 20.61
N TYR A 32 -12.99 3.83 19.48
CA TYR A 32 -12.61 2.43 19.27
C TYR A 32 -11.37 2.25 18.37
N GLU A 33 -10.62 3.31 18.05
CA GLU A 33 -9.47 3.26 17.13
C GLU A 33 -8.45 2.18 17.53
N THR A 34 -8.00 2.17 18.79
CA THR A 34 -7.04 1.19 19.28
C THR A 34 -7.58 -0.23 19.19
N LEU A 35 -8.84 -0.45 19.58
CA LEU A 35 -9.46 -1.78 19.53
C LEU A 35 -9.53 -2.31 18.09
N VAL A 36 -9.92 -1.46 17.14
CA VAL A 36 -10.03 -1.84 15.73
C VAL A 36 -8.65 -2.03 15.08
N ALA A 37 -7.63 -1.25 15.49
CA ALA A 37 -6.25 -1.44 15.08
C ALA A 37 -5.67 -2.78 15.59
N LEU A 38 -5.93 -3.14 16.85
CA LEU A 38 -5.54 -4.45 17.41
C LEU A 38 -6.26 -5.60 16.70
N TRP A 39 -7.56 -5.42 16.42
CA TRP A 39 -8.37 -6.45 15.76
C TRP A 39 -7.98 -6.67 14.29
N GLY A 40 -7.84 -5.58 13.53
CA GLY A 40 -7.66 -5.59 12.08
C GLY A 40 -6.20 -5.58 11.62
N GLY A 41 -5.25 -5.23 12.50
CA GLY A 41 -3.84 -5.18 12.16
C GLY A 41 -3.21 -6.55 11.90
N PHE A 42 -2.16 -6.57 11.10
CA PHE A 42 -1.39 -7.77 10.81
C PHE A 42 -0.27 -7.95 11.83
N ILE A 43 -0.26 -9.08 12.54
CA ILE A 43 0.75 -9.38 13.57
C ILE A 43 1.64 -10.53 13.06
N PRO A 44 2.93 -10.27 12.72
CA PRO A 44 3.85 -11.29 12.21
C PRO A 44 3.94 -12.55 13.07
N ALA A 45 4.00 -12.40 14.40
CA ALA A 45 4.12 -13.52 15.34
C ALA A 45 2.98 -14.55 15.23
N ARG A 46 1.79 -14.16 14.72
CA ARG A 46 0.67 -15.08 14.52
C ARG A 46 0.94 -16.12 13.44
N ILE A 47 1.82 -15.83 12.48
CA ILE A 47 2.27 -16.81 11.49
C ILE A 47 3.01 -17.96 12.19
N GLY A 48 3.77 -17.64 13.25
CA GLY A 48 4.48 -18.61 14.09
C GLY A 48 3.62 -19.24 15.20
N GLY A 49 2.30 -19.02 15.19
CA GLY A 49 1.37 -19.60 16.18
C GLY A 49 1.15 -18.77 17.44
N ALA A 50 1.69 -17.55 17.53
CA ALA A 50 1.40 -16.68 18.66
C ALA A 50 -0.10 -16.34 18.73
N VAL A 51 -0.66 -16.38 19.94
CA VAL A 51 -2.06 -16.04 20.22
C VAL A 51 -2.08 -14.70 20.97
N PRO A 52 -2.51 -13.60 20.33
CA PRO A 52 -2.63 -12.32 21.00
C PRO A 52 -3.66 -12.40 22.14
N PRO A 53 -3.48 -11.67 23.25
CA PRO A 53 -4.41 -11.67 24.39
C PRO A 53 -5.70 -10.86 24.12
N PHE A 54 -6.01 -10.56 22.86
CA PHE A 54 -7.15 -9.76 22.42
C PHE A 54 -7.77 -10.35 21.14
N PRO A 55 -9.06 -10.10 20.87
CA PRO A 55 -9.72 -10.57 19.66
C PRO A 55 -9.04 -10.03 18.41
N THR A 56 -8.88 -10.89 17.40
CA THR A 56 -8.29 -10.51 16.10
C THR A 56 -9.11 -11.07 14.95
N ALA A 57 -9.06 -10.39 13.81
CA ALA A 57 -9.58 -10.93 12.56
C ALA A 57 -8.88 -12.26 12.22
N PRO A 58 -9.52 -13.14 11.43
CA PRO A 58 -8.90 -14.36 10.92
C PRO A 58 -7.55 -14.05 10.27
N LEU A 59 -6.52 -14.84 10.58
CA LEU A 59 -5.12 -14.57 10.19
C LEU A 59 -4.96 -14.33 8.68
N PHE A 60 -5.65 -15.09 7.84
CA PHE A 60 -5.55 -14.93 6.39
C PHE A 60 -6.18 -13.62 5.88
N LEU A 61 -7.06 -12.97 6.65
CA LEU A 61 -7.68 -11.69 6.31
C LEU A 61 -6.88 -10.50 6.82
N THR A 62 -6.00 -10.67 7.81
CA THR A 62 -5.29 -9.55 8.43
C THR A 62 -4.42 -8.73 7.47
N PRO A 63 -3.79 -9.28 6.41
CA PRO A 63 -3.13 -8.45 5.40
C PRO A 63 -4.08 -7.45 4.73
N LEU A 64 -5.36 -7.82 4.54
CA LEU A 64 -6.36 -6.96 3.93
C LEU A 64 -7.00 -6.02 4.94
N THR A 65 -7.42 -6.51 6.11
CA THR A 65 -8.00 -5.64 7.14
C THR A 65 -7.00 -4.60 7.66
N ALA A 66 -5.70 -4.93 7.68
CA ALA A 66 -4.64 -3.98 8.02
C ALA A 66 -4.65 -2.75 7.10
N THR A 67 -5.06 -2.91 5.82
CA THR A 67 -5.14 -1.78 4.87
C THR A 67 -6.28 -0.80 5.15
N LEU A 68 -7.21 -1.16 6.04
CA LEU A 68 -8.37 -0.35 6.39
C LEU A 68 -8.17 0.42 7.70
N VAL A 69 -7.29 -0.06 8.56
CA VAL A 69 -7.00 0.53 9.88
C VAL A 69 -5.73 1.38 9.80
N HIS A 70 -5.70 2.51 10.48
CA HIS A 70 -4.59 3.46 10.44
C HIS A 70 -4.30 3.99 11.85
N ALA A 71 -3.09 4.47 12.06
CA ALA A 71 -2.64 5.06 13.32
C ALA A 71 -2.66 6.58 13.19
N GLY A 72 -3.76 7.21 13.58
CA GLY A 72 -3.92 8.65 13.55
C GLY A 72 -4.15 9.27 12.16
N PHE A 73 -4.54 10.55 12.19
CA PHE A 73 -5.00 11.31 11.03
C PHE A 73 -3.91 11.50 9.95
N ILE A 74 -2.69 11.84 10.34
CA ILE A 74 -1.58 12.08 9.41
C ILE A 74 -1.30 10.81 8.58
N HIS A 75 -1.37 9.63 9.22
CA HIS A 75 -1.14 8.36 8.55
C HIS A 75 -2.15 8.11 7.44
N ILE A 76 -3.45 8.22 7.73
CA ILE A 76 -4.47 8.00 6.71
C ILE A 76 -4.45 9.09 5.63
N PHE A 77 -4.22 10.34 6.00
CA PHE A 77 -4.17 11.46 5.06
C PHE A 77 -3.15 11.21 3.93
N PHE A 78 -1.90 10.88 4.29
CA PHE A 78 -0.85 10.64 3.29
C PHE A 78 -1.06 9.34 2.50
N ASN A 79 -1.64 8.30 3.11
CA ASN A 79 -2.02 7.10 2.38
C ASN A 79 -3.08 7.40 1.31
N MET A 80 -4.13 8.13 1.66
CA MET A 80 -5.19 8.47 0.71
C MET A 80 -4.69 9.43 -0.37
N LEU A 81 -3.84 10.39 -0.01
CA LEU A 81 -3.19 11.27 -0.98
C LEU A 81 -2.41 10.45 -2.02
N MET A 82 -1.58 9.50 -1.58
CA MET A 82 -0.81 8.67 -2.50
C MET A 82 -1.64 7.67 -3.29
N LEU A 83 -2.65 7.05 -2.67
CA LEU A 83 -3.58 6.17 -3.37
C LEU A 83 -4.32 6.93 -4.48
N LEU A 84 -4.80 8.14 -4.22
CA LEU A 84 -5.52 8.93 -5.21
C LEU A 84 -4.58 9.48 -6.30
N PHE A 85 -3.36 9.86 -5.94
CA PHE A 85 -2.38 10.38 -6.89
C PHE A 85 -1.85 9.31 -7.84
N CYS A 86 -1.40 8.17 -7.31
CA CYS A 86 -0.82 7.09 -8.11
C CYS A 86 -1.87 6.08 -8.59
N GLY A 87 -2.91 5.81 -7.80
CA GLY A 87 -3.88 4.76 -8.09
C GLY A 87 -4.76 5.07 -9.29
N ARG A 88 -5.24 6.31 -9.43
CA ARG A 88 -6.10 6.71 -10.56
C ARG A 88 -5.45 6.50 -11.92
N PRO A 89 -4.21 6.98 -12.19
CA PRO A 89 -3.55 6.73 -13.47
C PRO A 89 -3.21 5.24 -13.66
N VAL A 90 -2.82 4.52 -12.61
CA VAL A 90 -2.55 3.07 -12.69
C VAL A 90 -3.83 2.31 -13.05
N GLU A 91 -4.96 2.52 -12.36
CA GLU A 91 -6.25 1.89 -12.63
C GLU A 91 -6.72 2.17 -14.06
N ALA A 92 -6.56 3.39 -14.57
CA ALA A 92 -6.91 3.73 -15.95
C ALA A 92 -6.13 2.85 -16.95
N ILE A 93 -4.85 2.60 -16.68
CA ILE A 93 -3.96 1.84 -17.55
C ILE A 93 -4.16 0.33 -17.40
N VAL A 94 -4.11 -0.24 -16.19
CA VAL A 94 -4.22 -1.70 -15.96
C VAL A 94 -5.68 -2.19 -15.84
N GLY A 95 -6.64 -1.26 -15.79
CA GLY A 95 -8.06 -1.56 -15.61
C GLY A 95 -8.42 -1.95 -14.19
N ARG A 96 -9.73 -1.90 -13.87
CA ARG A 96 -10.27 -2.22 -12.53
C ARG A 96 -9.84 -3.58 -12.00
N ARG A 97 -9.91 -4.62 -12.83
CA ARG A 97 -9.53 -5.99 -12.43
C ARG A 97 -8.04 -6.09 -12.13
N GLY A 98 -7.19 -5.52 -12.99
CA GLY A 98 -5.74 -5.49 -12.75
C GLY A 98 -5.39 -4.69 -11.49
N PHE A 99 -6.07 -3.57 -11.26
CA PHE A 99 -5.88 -2.78 -10.05
C PHE A 99 -6.26 -3.54 -8.77
N ALA A 100 -7.37 -4.28 -8.79
CA ALA A 100 -7.76 -5.14 -7.67
C ALA A 100 -6.70 -6.20 -7.34
N ILE A 101 -6.17 -6.88 -8.37
CA ILE A 101 -5.08 -7.86 -8.21
C ILE A 101 -3.83 -7.19 -7.64
N LEU A 102 -3.46 -6.03 -8.18
CA LEU A 102 -2.28 -5.28 -7.75
C LEU A 102 -2.38 -4.89 -6.26
N TYR A 103 -3.52 -4.36 -5.84
CA TYR A 103 -3.75 -3.94 -4.45
C TYR A 103 -3.76 -5.14 -3.50
N LEU A 104 -4.46 -6.22 -3.87
CA LEU A 104 -4.56 -7.44 -3.07
C LEU A 104 -3.19 -8.10 -2.92
N VAL A 105 -2.51 -8.40 -4.03
CA VAL A 105 -1.19 -9.04 -3.97
C VAL A 105 -0.18 -8.13 -3.27
N GLY A 106 -0.27 -6.81 -3.46
CA GLY A 106 0.53 -5.83 -2.74
C GLY A 106 0.39 -5.94 -1.22
N ALA A 107 -0.85 -6.05 -0.71
CA ALA A 107 -1.12 -6.21 0.71
C ALA A 107 -0.49 -7.49 1.29
N TYR A 108 -0.66 -8.63 0.60
CA TYR A 108 -0.08 -9.91 1.04
C TYR A 108 1.45 -9.94 0.91
N ALA A 109 2.02 -9.39 -0.16
CA ALA A 109 3.47 -9.29 -0.33
C ALA A 109 4.11 -8.39 0.74
N ALA A 110 3.44 -7.29 1.09
CA ALA A 110 3.84 -6.43 2.18
C ALA A 110 3.84 -7.18 3.53
N ALA A 111 2.77 -7.90 3.85
CA ALA A 111 2.68 -8.71 5.07
C ALA A 111 3.74 -9.83 5.11
N ALA A 112 4.00 -10.49 3.98
CA ALA A 112 5.02 -11.54 3.87
C ALA A 112 6.43 -10.99 4.14
N VAL A 113 6.83 -9.90 3.46
CA VAL A 113 8.16 -9.32 3.67
C VAL A 113 8.30 -8.69 5.04
N HIS A 114 7.22 -8.12 5.60
CA HIS A 114 7.23 -7.66 6.99
C HIS A 114 7.45 -8.81 7.98
N THR A 115 6.82 -9.96 7.74
CA THR A 115 7.03 -11.17 8.55
C THR A 115 8.46 -11.67 8.47
N LEU A 116 9.05 -11.70 7.27
CA LEU A 116 10.45 -12.10 7.09
C LEU A 116 11.43 -11.19 7.84
N ALA A 117 11.12 -9.90 7.93
CA ALA A 117 11.96 -8.93 8.64
C ALA A 117 11.81 -8.97 10.18
N GLY A 118 10.71 -9.52 10.69
CA GLY A 118 10.39 -9.51 12.11
C GLY A 118 9.37 -10.59 12.49
N PRO A 119 9.72 -11.88 12.40
CA PRO A 119 8.75 -12.97 12.56
C PRO A 119 8.16 -13.07 13.98
N HIS A 120 8.84 -12.52 14.98
CA HIS A 120 8.40 -12.54 16.38
C HIS A 120 7.75 -11.24 16.85
N GLN A 121 7.48 -10.28 15.94
CA GLN A 121 6.85 -9.02 16.31
C GLN A 121 5.39 -9.21 16.69
N LEU A 122 5.03 -8.75 17.89
CA LEU A 122 3.67 -8.76 18.44
C LEU A 122 2.90 -7.47 18.13
N GLN A 123 3.61 -6.40 17.76
CA GLN A 123 3.00 -5.14 17.40
C GLN A 123 2.20 -5.30 16.09
N PRO A 124 0.92 -4.89 16.04
CA PRO A 124 0.17 -4.93 14.79
C PRO A 124 0.69 -3.93 13.76
N MET A 125 0.96 -4.41 12.56
CA MET A 125 1.14 -3.59 11.37
C MET A 125 -0.23 -3.11 10.88
N VAL A 126 -0.37 -1.79 10.73
CA VAL A 126 -1.58 -1.12 10.24
C VAL A 126 -1.24 -0.17 9.09
N GLY A 127 -2.23 0.10 8.25
CA GLY A 127 -2.17 1.08 7.18
C GLY A 127 -2.17 0.47 5.78
N ALA A 128 -2.77 1.19 4.83
CA ALA A 128 -2.81 0.81 3.41
C ALA A 128 -1.44 0.87 2.71
N SER A 129 -0.41 1.36 3.39
CA SER A 129 0.85 1.79 2.79
C SER A 129 1.61 0.67 2.08
N GLY A 130 1.52 -0.57 2.55
CA GLY A 130 2.07 -1.75 1.87
C GLY A 130 1.40 -2.02 0.51
N ALA A 131 0.07 -1.98 0.45
CA ALA A 131 -0.68 -2.14 -0.80
C ALA A 131 -0.45 -0.94 -1.75
N ILE A 132 -0.41 0.27 -1.21
CA ILE A 132 -0.09 1.50 -1.96
C ILE A 132 1.34 1.46 -2.50
N SER A 133 2.31 0.86 -1.81
CA SER A 133 3.64 0.64 -2.36
C SER A 133 3.60 -0.19 -3.65
N ALA A 134 2.72 -1.18 -3.76
CA ALA A 134 2.55 -1.94 -5.01
C ALA A 134 1.98 -1.08 -6.14
N VAL A 135 1.01 -0.22 -5.81
CA VAL A 135 0.49 0.79 -6.74
C VAL A 135 1.59 1.75 -7.18
N LEU A 136 2.46 2.19 -6.25
CA LEU A 136 3.58 3.08 -6.54
C LEU A 136 4.66 2.39 -7.40
N GLY A 137 4.96 1.11 -7.15
CA GLY A 137 5.87 0.32 -7.97
C GLY A 137 5.37 0.20 -9.41
N ALA A 138 4.08 -0.10 -9.59
CA ALA A 138 3.47 -0.10 -10.91
C ALA A 138 3.46 1.30 -11.54
N TYR A 139 3.13 2.34 -10.78
CA TYR A 139 3.16 3.72 -11.25
C TYR A 139 4.56 4.12 -11.75
N ALA A 140 5.60 3.80 -10.97
CA ALA A 140 6.99 4.08 -11.31
C ALA A 140 7.40 3.42 -12.63
N LEU A 141 7.01 2.16 -12.85
CA LEU A 141 7.34 1.45 -14.08
C LEU A 141 6.55 1.97 -15.29
N LEU A 142 5.26 2.30 -15.10
CA LEU A 142 4.36 2.72 -16.19
C LEU A 142 4.55 4.18 -16.59
N PHE A 143 4.94 5.04 -15.65
CA PHE A 143 5.00 6.50 -15.83
C PHE A 143 6.41 7.08 -15.61
N GLY A 144 7.42 6.25 -15.38
CA GLY A 144 8.82 6.66 -15.35
C GLY A 144 9.23 7.23 -16.71
N ARG A 145 9.17 8.55 -16.89
CA ARG A 145 9.50 9.21 -18.16
C ARG A 145 11.02 9.24 -18.37
N ASN A 146 11.45 8.95 -19.60
CA ASN A 146 12.82 9.06 -20.15
C ASN A 146 13.37 10.50 -20.23
N LYS A 147 13.05 11.40 -19.28
CA LYS A 147 13.52 12.79 -19.30
C LYS A 147 14.93 12.97 -18.74
N VAL A 148 15.49 11.97 -18.06
CA VAL A 148 16.89 11.99 -17.66
C VAL A 148 17.71 11.68 -18.91
N ARG A 149 18.65 12.57 -19.27
CA ARG A 149 19.65 12.35 -20.34
C ARG A 149 20.67 11.27 -19.95
N VAL A 150 20.19 10.11 -19.51
CA VAL A 150 21.01 8.89 -19.45
C VAL A 150 20.85 8.25 -20.81
N GLY A 151 21.94 7.86 -21.48
CA GLY A 151 21.89 7.20 -22.79
C GLY A 151 21.13 5.86 -22.81
N ASN A 152 20.54 5.44 -21.68
CA ASN A 152 19.84 4.19 -21.49
C ASN A 152 18.48 4.41 -20.81
N ALA A 153 17.39 4.12 -21.54
CA ALA A 153 16.00 4.26 -21.06
C ALA A 153 15.66 3.36 -19.86
N ALA A 154 16.26 2.17 -19.78
CA ALA A 154 16.06 1.26 -18.66
C ALA A 154 16.68 1.82 -17.37
N ALA A 155 17.88 2.41 -17.47
CA ALA A 155 18.54 3.07 -16.35
C ALA A 155 17.75 4.29 -15.86
N ALA A 156 17.19 5.10 -16.77
CA ALA A 156 16.34 6.23 -16.41
C ALA A 156 15.07 5.79 -15.67
N THR A 157 14.41 4.73 -16.14
CA THR A 157 13.22 4.15 -15.49
C THR A 157 13.56 3.60 -14.10
N PHE A 158 14.67 2.87 -13.97
CA PHE A 158 15.15 2.33 -12.70
C PHE A 158 15.43 3.44 -11.68
N LEU A 159 16.16 4.48 -12.07
CA LEU A 159 16.46 5.62 -11.19
C LEU A 159 15.18 6.34 -10.75
N HIS A 160 14.21 6.53 -11.66
CA HIS A 160 12.93 7.15 -11.31
C HIS A 160 12.16 6.30 -10.29
N ALA A 161 12.12 4.98 -10.48
CA ALA A 161 11.50 4.06 -9.54
C ALA A 161 12.19 4.09 -8.17
N LEU A 162 13.52 4.10 -8.15
CA LEU A 162 14.31 4.19 -6.94
C LEU A 162 14.04 5.50 -6.18
N TRP A 163 13.99 6.64 -6.87
CA TRP A 163 13.69 7.93 -6.27
C TRP A 163 12.28 7.99 -5.69
N LEU A 164 11.27 7.49 -6.41
CA LEU A 164 9.90 7.44 -5.89
C LEU A 164 9.80 6.51 -4.68
N PHE A 165 10.46 5.36 -4.70
CA PHE A 165 10.50 4.45 -3.56
C PHE A 165 11.18 5.09 -2.34
N ALA A 166 12.33 5.74 -2.56
CA ALA A 166 13.06 6.43 -1.50
C ALA A 166 12.21 7.57 -0.89
N ALA A 167 11.62 8.42 -1.73
CA ALA A 167 10.75 9.50 -1.28
C ALA A 167 9.53 8.97 -0.52
N TRP A 168 8.91 7.89 -0.99
CA TRP A 168 7.78 7.25 -0.31
C TRP A 168 8.18 6.66 1.04
N THR A 169 9.33 5.97 1.09
CA THR A 169 9.85 5.40 2.33
C THR A 169 10.17 6.50 3.34
N VAL A 170 10.84 7.58 2.91
CA VAL A 170 11.14 8.74 3.76
C VAL A 170 9.87 9.41 4.26
N LEU A 171 8.87 9.62 3.40
CA LEU A 171 7.58 10.18 3.83
C LEU A 171 6.93 9.32 4.90
N ASN A 172 6.92 7.99 4.73
CA ASN A 172 6.37 7.09 5.73
C ASN A 172 7.16 7.16 7.04
N LEU A 173 8.50 7.19 6.98
CA LEU A 173 9.40 7.42 8.13
C LEU A 173 9.02 8.69 8.89
N LEU A 174 8.87 9.82 8.20
CA LEU A 174 8.47 11.09 8.81
C LEU A 174 7.07 11.01 9.44
N VAL A 175 6.12 10.36 8.77
CA VAL A 175 4.76 10.19 9.29
C VAL A 175 4.76 9.36 10.58
N GLY A 176 5.48 8.25 10.66
CA GLY A 176 5.53 7.47 11.91
C GLY A 176 6.39 8.06 13.02
N LEU A 177 7.26 9.04 12.74
CA LEU A 177 7.88 9.86 13.79
C LEU A 177 6.88 10.82 14.47
N THR A 178 5.80 11.18 13.79
CA THR A 178 4.76 12.09 14.31
C THR A 178 3.59 11.37 15.00
N ILE A 179 3.58 10.04 14.97
CA ILE A 179 2.52 9.21 15.55
C ILE A 179 3.03 8.66 16.87
N GLU A 180 2.59 9.25 17.97
CA GLU A 180 2.81 8.75 19.33
C GLU A 180 1.95 7.50 19.56
N VAL A 181 2.40 6.36 19.03
CA VAL A 181 1.93 5.05 19.48
C VAL A 181 3.16 4.32 19.98
N ASP A 182 3.21 4.10 21.29
CA ASP A 182 4.30 3.42 21.99
C ASP A 182 4.78 2.18 21.21
N GLY A 183 6.02 2.22 20.73
CA GLY A 183 6.67 1.09 20.04
C GLY A 183 6.21 0.78 18.61
N ALA A 184 5.29 1.54 18.00
CA ALA A 184 4.84 1.33 16.63
C ALA A 184 5.91 1.79 15.61
N ARG A 185 6.86 0.91 15.29
CA ARG A 185 7.85 1.16 14.23
C ARG A 185 7.19 0.94 12.86
N ILE A 186 7.36 1.91 11.95
CA ILE A 186 6.90 1.77 10.57
C ILE A 186 7.52 0.52 9.94
N ALA A 187 6.66 -0.28 9.31
CA ALA A 187 7.04 -1.48 8.61
C ALA A 187 7.69 -1.17 7.24
N VAL A 188 8.92 -0.64 7.23
CA VAL A 188 9.68 -0.38 5.97
C VAL A 188 9.76 -1.64 5.10
N ALA A 189 9.90 -2.82 5.73
CA ALA A 189 9.86 -4.11 5.06
C ALA A 189 8.54 -4.35 4.30
N ALA A 190 7.41 -3.92 4.84
CA ALA A 190 6.12 -3.99 4.16
C ALA A 190 6.10 -3.14 2.89
N HIS A 191 6.70 -1.94 2.94
CA HIS A 191 6.81 -1.07 1.78
C HIS A 191 7.68 -1.65 0.69
N ILE A 192 8.79 -2.29 1.06
CA ILE A 192 9.67 -3.01 0.12
C ILE A 192 8.89 -4.13 -0.58
N GLY A 193 8.22 -4.99 0.21
CA GLY A 193 7.47 -6.13 -0.34
C GLY A 193 6.36 -5.70 -1.29
N GLY A 194 5.57 -4.70 -0.90
CA GLY A 194 4.56 -4.11 -1.77
C GLY A 194 5.16 -3.55 -3.06
N PHE A 195 6.21 -2.72 -2.96
CA PHE A 195 6.82 -2.08 -4.12
C PHE A 195 7.38 -3.08 -5.14
N LEU A 196 8.08 -4.12 -4.66
CA LEU A 196 8.60 -5.20 -5.51
C LEU A 196 7.47 -5.97 -6.20
N ALA A 197 6.38 -6.28 -5.50
CA ALA A 197 5.20 -6.89 -6.11
C ALA A 197 4.60 -5.99 -7.20
N GLY A 198 4.57 -4.68 -6.97
CA GLY A 198 4.14 -3.69 -7.96
C GLY A 198 4.97 -3.70 -9.24
N LEU A 199 6.29 -3.68 -9.11
CA LEU A 199 7.22 -3.77 -10.23
C LEU A 199 7.03 -5.08 -11.02
N ALA A 200 6.88 -6.20 -10.31
CA ALA A 200 6.71 -7.51 -10.91
C ALA A 200 5.37 -7.66 -11.66
N LEU A 201 4.28 -7.09 -11.13
CA LEU A 201 2.92 -7.28 -11.67
C LEU A 201 2.55 -6.29 -12.78
N ALA A 202 3.18 -5.12 -12.84
CA ALA A 202 2.77 -4.06 -13.76
C ALA A 202 2.71 -4.51 -15.23
N ARG A 203 3.72 -5.25 -15.73
CA ARG A 203 3.73 -5.76 -17.11
C ARG A 203 2.75 -6.93 -17.34
N PRO A 204 2.72 -7.98 -16.50
CA PRO A 204 1.73 -9.05 -16.63
C PRO A 204 0.28 -8.55 -16.66
N LEU A 205 -0.07 -7.56 -15.83
CA LEU A 205 -1.43 -7.01 -15.76
C LEU A 205 -1.81 -6.24 -17.03
N LEU A 206 -0.85 -5.55 -17.67
CA LEU A 206 -1.07 -4.97 -18.99
C LEU A 206 -1.36 -6.04 -20.03
N LEU A 207 -0.54 -7.09 -20.08
CA LEU A 207 -0.74 -8.19 -21.02
C LEU A 207 -2.09 -8.87 -20.82
N LEU A 208 -2.53 -9.06 -19.56
CA LEU A 208 -3.84 -9.61 -19.25
C LEU A 208 -4.99 -8.75 -19.81
N LYS A 209 -4.87 -7.42 -19.72
CA LYS A 209 -5.90 -6.49 -20.21
C LYS A 209 -5.98 -6.45 -21.73
N TRP A 210 -4.84 -6.53 -22.42
CA TRP A 210 -4.74 -6.34 -23.87
C TRP A 210 -4.55 -7.64 -24.67
N ARG A 211 -4.76 -8.79 -24.02
CA ARG A 211 -4.51 -10.14 -24.56
C ARG A 211 -5.40 -10.55 -25.75
N GLY A 212 -6.24 -9.66 -26.26
CA GLY A 212 -7.14 -9.89 -27.40
C GLY A 212 -7.63 -8.60 -28.04
N ALA A 213 -6.83 -7.53 -27.98
CA ALA A 213 -7.08 -6.25 -28.63
C ALA A 213 -6.16 -6.08 -29.85
#